data_AF-A0A7Y2K164-F1
#
_entry.id   AF-A0A7Y2K164-F1
#
_cell.length_a   1.000
_cell.length_b   1.000
_cell.length_c   1.000
_cell.angle_alpha   90.00
_cell.angle_beta   90.00
_cell.angle_gamma   90.00
#
_symmetry.space_group_name_H-M   'P 1'
#
loop_
_entity.id
_entity.type
_entity.pdbx_description
1 polymer ?
#
loop_
_entity_poly.entity_id
_entity_poly.type
_entity_poly.pdbx_seq_one_letter_code
_entity_poly.pdbx_strand_id
1 'polypeptide(L)'
;MYYNTVDYNASQGPAARLGLMGYNGITNTGGALALSANFGVSPIAGDNDYTYFSNYNNQTLSGNSQGFLDVVAGDLADEFNTNGQFDLNGNAHDLFLKATFGRTLAAQYGWTVDATGDVQGAVPEPGSLALLGLGFAGLAGLRRRKAAK
;
A
#
# COMPACT_ATOMS: atom_id res chain seq x y z
N MET A 1 -8.04 -4.33 -2.00
CA MET A 1 -7.22 -4.84 -3.10
C MET A 1 -7.51 -6.32 -3.26
N TYR A 2 -7.81 -6.78 -4.48
CA TYR A 2 -8.07 -8.18 -4.79
C TYR A 2 -6.95 -8.71 -5.68
N TYR A 3 -6.68 -10.02 -5.60
CA TYR A 3 -5.84 -10.68 -6.60
C TYR A 3 -6.62 -10.79 -7.91
N ASN A 4 -6.48 -9.78 -8.78
CA ASN A 4 -6.96 -9.83 -10.14
C ASN A 4 -5.80 -9.61 -11.12
N THR A 5 -5.80 -10.36 -12.21
CA THR A 5 -4.78 -10.25 -13.27
C THR A 5 -5.32 -9.63 -14.54
N VAL A 6 -6.63 -9.44 -14.62
CA VAL A 6 -7.35 -8.96 -15.80
C VAL A 6 -8.56 -8.24 -15.27
N ASP A 7 -8.68 -6.92 -15.52
CA ASP A 7 -9.90 -6.17 -15.20
C ASP A 7 -9.85 -4.70 -15.68
N TYR A 8 -8.71 -4.00 -15.55
CA TYR A 8 -8.66 -2.60 -16.00
C TYR A 8 -8.45 -2.47 -17.52
N ASN A 9 -9.43 -1.88 -18.21
CA ASN A 9 -9.29 -1.45 -19.61
C ASN A 9 -9.40 0.08 -19.74
N ALA A 10 -8.25 0.75 -19.88
CA ALA A 10 -8.16 2.21 -20.03
C ALA A 10 -8.90 2.75 -21.26
N SER A 11 -9.08 1.95 -22.32
CA SER A 11 -9.71 2.39 -23.58
C SER A 11 -11.21 2.67 -23.45
N GLN A 12 -11.87 2.14 -22.40
CA GLN A 12 -13.30 2.38 -22.19
C GLN A 12 -13.61 3.80 -21.72
N GLY A 13 -12.61 4.53 -21.20
CA GLY A 13 -12.74 5.91 -20.77
C GLY A 13 -13.72 6.15 -19.61
N PRO A 14 -13.85 7.39 -19.13
CA PRO A 14 -14.71 7.72 -17.98
C PRO A 14 -16.18 7.27 -18.12
N ALA A 15 -16.67 7.07 -19.36
CA ALA A 15 -18.01 6.58 -19.66
C ALA A 15 -18.29 5.16 -19.14
N ALA A 16 -17.26 4.36 -18.87
CA ALA A 16 -17.41 3.03 -18.28
C ALA A 16 -17.63 3.04 -16.76
N ARG A 17 -17.68 4.20 -16.10
CA ARG A 17 -18.04 4.27 -14.66
C ARG A 17 -19.46 3.75 -14.41
N LEU A 18 -19.59 2.81 -13.48
CA LEU A 18 -20.85 2.21 -13.05
C LEU A 18 -21.40 2.85 -11.75
N GLY A 19 -21.01 4.11 -11.48
CA GLY A 19 -21.36 4.85 -10.27
C GLY A 19 -20.14 5.37 -9.52
N LEU A 20 -20.31 5.61 -8.20
CA LEU A 20 -19.23 6.14 -7.35
C LEU A 20 -18.11 5.12 -7.11
N MET A 21 -18.47 3.83 -7.02
CA MET A 21 -17.57 2.76 -6.55
C MET A 21 -17.27 1.71 -7.62
N GLY A 22 -17.69 1.93 -8.87
CA GLY A 22 -17.65 0.90 -9.91
C GLY A 22 -17.14 1.43 -11.23
N TYR A 23 -16.41 0.57 -11.94
CA TYR A 23 -15.96 0.81 -13.30
C TYR A 23 -16.12 -0.49 -14.08
N ASN A 24 -16.63 -0.42 -15.31
CA ASN A 24 -16.79 -1.60 -16.15
C ASN A 24 -15.43 -2.27 -16.38
N GLY A 25 -15.37 -3.57 -16.18
CA GLY A 25 -14.12 -4.31 -16.18
C GLY A 25 -13.37 -4.33 -14.85
N ILE A 26 -13.56 -3.39 -13.91
CA ILE A 26 -12.97 -3.54 -12.56
C ILE A 26 -13.93 -4.33 -11.68
N THR A 27 -13.67 -5.62 -11.48
CA THR A 27 -14.52 -6.48 -10.64
C THR A 27 -13.74 -7.07 -9.48
N ASN A 28 -14.45 -7.38 -8.39
CA ASN A 28 -13.96 -8.26 -7.34
C ASN A 28 -14.50 -9.69 -7.50
N THR A 29 -15.21 -9.96 -8.60
CA THR A 29 -15.91 -11.23 -8.80
C THR A 29 -14.91 -12.30 -9.22
N GLY A 30 -14.69 -13.31 -8.37
CA GLY A 30 -13.75 -14.41 -8.63
C GLY A 30 -12.31 -14.15 -8.17
N GLY A 31 -11.99 -12.95 -7.66
CA GLY A 31 -10.70 -12.65 -7.03
C GLY A 31 -10.73 -12.90 -5.53
N ALA A 32 -9.67 -13.49 -4.98
CA ALA A 32 -9.46 -13.54 -3.53
C ALA A 32 -9.06 -12.16 -3.00
N LEU A 33 -9.53 -11.79 -1.81
CA LEU A 33 -9.20 -10.51 -1.19
C LEU A 33 -7.74 -10.53 -0.74
N ALA A 34 -6.87 -9.81 -1.45
CA ALA A 34 -5.46 -9.72 -1.11
C ALA A 34 -5.24 -8.89 0.16
N LEU A 35 -5.83 -7.69 0.21
CA LEU A 35 -5.62 -6.75 1.30
C LEU A 35 -6.78 -5.75 1.40
N SER A 36 -7.24 -5.47 2.61
CA SER A 36 -8.20 -4.41 2.91
C SER A 36 -7.64 -3.59 4.06
N ALA A 37 -7.75 -2.27 3.94
CA ALA A 37 -7.29 -1.33 4.94
C ALA A 37 -8.26 -0.15 5.04
N ASN A 38 -8.36 0.43 6.23
CA ASN A 38 -9.08 1.66 6.50
C ASN A 38 -8.08 2.80 6.59
N PHE A 39 -8.50 4.03 6.27
CA PHE A 39 -7.67 5.18 6.57
C PHE A 39 -7.56 5.38 8.08
N GLY A 40 -6.33 5.55 8.54
CA GLY A 40 -6.03 5.88 9.93
C GLY A 40 -6.57 7.27 10.30
N VAL A 41 -6.72 7.50 11.61
CA VAL A 41 -7.08 8.82 12.13
C VAL A 41 -6.01 9.86 11.77
N SER A 42 -6.38 11.14 11.81
CA SER A 42 -5.57 12.21 11.25
C SER A 42 -4.14 12.25 11.81
N PRO A 43 -3.13 12.35 10.91
CA PRO A 43 -1.73 12.44 11.31
C PRO A 43 -1.33 13.85 11.78
N ILE A 44 -2.26 14.80 11.83
CA ILE A 44 -2.02 16.20 12.22
C ILE A 44 -2.37 16.36 13.70
N ALA A 45 -1.47 16.92 14.48
CA ALA A 45 -1.69 17.14 15.91
C ALA A 45 -2.88 18.07 16.18
N GLY A 46 -3.85 17.58 16.96
CA GLY A 46 -5.03 18.35 17.37
C GLY A 46 -6.17 18.37 16.36
N ASP A 47 -6.05 17.62 15.27
CA ASP A 47 -7.07 17.46 14.24
C ASP A 47 -7.36 15.98 14.10
N ASN A 48 -8.61 15.57 14.30
CA ASN A 48 -9.05 14.17 14.22
C ASN A 48 -9.93 13.90 12.98
N ASP A 49 -10.19 14.92 12.15
CA ASP A 49 -11.22 14.85 11.12
C ASP A 49 -10.67 14.36 9.77
N TYR A 50 -9.36 14.49 9.52
CA TYR A 50 -8.76 14.17 8.21
C TYR A 50 -8.03 12.84 8.19
N THR A 51 -8.64 11.80 7.65
CA THR A 51 -8.00 10.49 7.48
C THR A 51 -7.16 10.38 6.20
N TYR A 52 -7.28 11.35 5.30
CA TYR A 52 -6.58 11.41 4.01
C TYR A 52 -6.41 12.88 3.58
N PHE A 53 -5.22 13.24 3.14
CA PHE A 53 -4.92 14.57 2.63
C PHE A 53 -4.76 14.52 1.10
N SER A 54 -5.41 15.44 0.40
CA SER A 54 -5.27 15.59 -1.05
C SER A 54 -5.25 17.07 -1.43
N ASN A 55 -4.29 17.44 -2.28
CA ASN A 55 -4.22 18.74 -2.91
C ASN A 55 -4.26 18.52 -4.42
N TYR A 56 -5.25 19.12 -5.09
CA TYR A 56 -5.41 19.07 -6.53
C TYR A 56 -5.68 20.46 -7.10
N ASN A 57 -4.93 20.82 -8.14
CA ASN A 57 -5.09 22.07 -8.85
C ASN A 57 -5.75 21.82 -10.22
N ASN A 58 -6.97 22.34 -10.38
CA ASN A 58 -7.77 22.16 -11.58
C ASN A 58 -7.26 22.96 -12.81
N GLN A 59 -6.41 23.98 -12.60
CA GLN A 59 -5.81 24.74 -13.71
C GLN A 59 -4.60 24.02 -14.30
N THR A 60 -3.78 23.41 -13.44
CA THR A 60 -2.56 22.70 -13.87
C THR A 60 -2.80 21.19 -14.07
N LEU A 61 -3.97 20.69 -13.65
CA LEU A 61 -4.33 19.27 -13.62
C LEU A 61 -3.27 18.42 -12.89
N SER A 62 -2.77 18.95 -11.79
CA SER A 62 -1.70 18.35 -11.00
C SER A 62 -1.99 18.40 -9.52
N GLY A 63 -1.40 17.48 -8.77
CA GLY A 63 -1.64 17.39 -7.35
C GLY A 63 -0.88 16.25 -6.67
N ASN A 64 -1.04 16.17 -5.35
CA ASN A 64 -0.52 15.09 -4.54
C ASN A 64 -1.52 14.74 -3.43
N SER A 65 -1.30 13.58 -2.83
CA SER A 65 -2.10 13.10 -1.73
C SER A 65 -1.33 12.09 -0.90
N GLN A 66 -1.75 11.95 0.35
CA GLN A 66 -1.15 11.02 1.28
C GLN A 66 -2.12 10.65 2.40
N GLY A 67 -1.93 9.48 3.00
CA GLY A 67 -2.70 9.04 4.15
C GLY A 67 -2.09 7.79 4.78
N PHE A 68 -2.31 7.63 6.08
CA PHE A 68 -2.00 6.39 6.77
C PHE A 68 -3.16 5.41 6.65
N LEU A 69 -2.85 4.13 6.68
CA LEU A 69 -3.81 3.05 6.50
C LEU A 69 -3.56 1.97 7.56
N ASP A 70 -4.65 1.46 8.12
CA ASP A 70 -4.67 0.35 9.06
C ASP A 70 -5.29 -0.87 8.39
N VAL A 71 -4.56 -1.98 8.34
CA VAL A 71 -4.96 -3.23 7.67
C VAL A 71 -6.04 -3.92 8.50
N VAL A 72 -7.15 -4.26 7.85
CA VAL A 72 -8.34 -4.83 8.51
C VAL A 72 -8.70 -6.23 8.03
N ALA A 73 -8.31 -6.63 6.81
CA ALA A 73 -8.62 -7.95 6.26
C ALA A 73 -7.75 -8.30 5.05
N GLY A 74 -7.90 -9.54 4.57
CA GLY A 74 -7.27 -10.05 3.34
C GLY A 74 -6.19 -11.08 3.62
N ASP A 75 -5.82 -11.84 2.60
CA ASP A 75 -4.84 -12.93 2.71
C ASP A 75 -3.45 -12.44 3.12
N LEU A 76 -3.10 -11.19 2.81
CA LEU A 76 -1.84 -10.55 3.18
C LEU A 76 -1.94 -9.74 4.47
N ALA A 77 -3.06 -9.84 5.21
CA ALA A 77 -3.26 -9.01 6.39
C ALA A 77 -2.17 -9.24 7.44
N ASP A 78 -1.81 -10.49 7.73
CA ASP A 78 -0.79 -10.84 8.72
C ASP A 78 0.62 -10.37 8.32
N GLU A 79 0.89 -10.22 7.02
CA GLU A 79 2.18 -9.75 6.51
C GLU A 79 2.32 -8.23 6.62
N PHE A 80 1.22 -7.50 6.43
CA PHE A 80 1.22 -6.04 6.39
C PHE A 80 0.72 -5.36 7.68
N ASN A 81 0.01 -6.08 8.56
CA ASN A 81 -0.41 -5.59 9.88
C ASN A 81 0.79 -5.56 10.85
N THR A 82 1.65 -4.57 10.65
CA THR A 82 2.94 -4.47 11.34
C THR A 82 3.01 -3.33 12.32
N ASN A 83 2.10 -2.35 12.25
CA ASN A 83 2.19 -1.10 13.00
C ASN A 83 3.58 -0.43 12.84
N GLY A 84 4.18 -0.57 11.66
CA GLY A 84 5.56 -0.14 11.37
C GLY A 84 5.70 1.28 10.82
N GLN A 85 4.59 1.93 10.48
CA GLN A 85 4.56 3.33 10.05
C GLN A 85 4.12 4.21 11.22
N PHE A 86 4.73 5.38 11.38
CA PHE A 86 4.39 6.31 12.47
C PHE A 86 3.97 7.65 11.90
N ASP A 87 2.85 8.17 12.38
CA ASP A 87 2.39 9.51 12.06
C ASP A 87 3.15 10.59 12.85
N LEU A 88 2.83 11.87 12.63
CA LEU A 88 3.47 12.98 13.34
C LEU A 88 3.04 13.07 14.83
N ASN A 89 1.98 12.36 15.20
CA ASN A 89 1.49 12.24 16.58
C ASN A 89 2.13 11.05 17.31
N GLY A 90 2.91 10.23 16.61
CA GLY A 90 3.50 8.99 17.14
C GLY A 90 2.54 7.80 17.16
N ASN A 91 1.35 7.91 16.55
CA ASN A 91 0.45 6.77 16.38
C ASN A 91 1.06 5.81 15.35
N ALA A 92 0.93 4.52 15.64
CA ALA A 92 1.39 3.47 14.76
C ALA A 92 0.29 3.07 13.78
N HIS A 93 0.70 2.82 12.54
CA HIS A 93 -0.12 2.44 11.40
C HIS A 93 0.58 1.35 10.61
N ASP A 94 -0.17 0.65 9.78
CA ASP A 94 0.36 -0.46 9.00
C ASP A 94 1.04 0.01 7.71
N LEU A 95 0.36 0.92 7.00
CA LEU A 95 0.80 1.36 5.68
C LEU A 95 0.72 2.89 5.54
N PHE A 96 1.50 3.41 4.60
CA PHE A 96 1.46 4.80 4.18
C PHE A 96 1.23 4.89 2.67
N LEU A 97 0.12 5.49 2.28
CA LEU A 97 -0.23 5.76 0.89
C LEU A 97 0.30 7.13 0.50
N LYS A 98 0.93 7.21 -0.68
CA LYS A 98 1.18 8.46 -1.40
C LYS A 98 0.63 8.32 -2.80
N ALA A 99 0.02 9.36 -3.33
CA ALA A 99 -0.33 9.42 -4.75
C ALA A 99 -0.13 10.81 -5.31
N THR A 100 0.11 10.86 -6.62
CA THR A 100 0.29 12.07 -7.42
C THR A 100 -0.69 12.08 -8.57
N PHE A 101 -1.10 13.27 -8.95
CA PHE A 101 -1.98 13.50 -10.08
C PHE A 101 -1.23 14.29 -11.14
N GLY A 102 -1.39 13.89 -12.40
CA GLY A 102 -0.79 14.58 -13.55
C GLY A 102 -1.64 14.44 -14.80
N ARG A 103 -1.30 15.21 -15.83
CA ARG A 103 -1.99 15.13 -17.13
C ARG A 103 -1.81 13.74 -17.72
N THR A 104 -2.91 13.16 -18.20
CA THR A 104 -2.89 11.82 -18.79
C THR A 104 -2.44 11.81 -20.25
N LEU A 105 -1.78 10.74 -20.66
CA LEU A 105 -1.54 10.43 -22.08
C LEU A 105 -2.75 9.74 -22.73
N ALA A 106 -3.70 9.25 -21.93
CA ALA A 106 -4.93 8.58 -22.37
C ALA A 106 -6.08 9.57 -22.69
N ALA A 107 -5.75 10.83 -22.99
CA ALA A 107 -6.74 11.87 -23.30
C ALA A 107 -7.62 11.52 -24.51
N GLN A 108 -7.08 10.74 -25.44
CA GLN A 108 -7.83 10.20 -26.59
C GLN A 108 -9.02 9.31 -26.18
N TYR A 109 -9.02 8.75 -24.96
CA TYR A 109 -10.11 7.96 -24.40
C TYR A 109 -10.97 8.79 -23.41
N GLY A 110 -10.82 10.12 -23.39
CA GLY A 110 -11.61 11.03 -22.56
C GLY A 110 -11.11 11.18 -21.11
N TRP A 111 -9.99 10.56 -20.74
CA TRP A 111 -9.36 10.80 -19.45
C TRP A 111 -8.75 12.21 -19.39
N THR A 112 -8.76 12.82 -18.21
CA THR A 112 -8.15 14.14 -18.00
C THR A 112 -6.88 14.08 -17.17
N VAL A 113 -6.76 13.08 -16.29
CA VAL A 113 -5.70 12.98 -15.27
C VAL A 113 -5.31 11.52 -15.09
N ASP A 114 -4.00 11.27 -14.95
CA ASP A 114 -3.46 10.02 -14.42
C ASP A 114 -3.20 10.18 -12.91
N ALA A 115 -3.56 9.15 -12.15
CA ALA A 115 -3.22 9.04 -10.73
C ALA A 115 -2.19 7.91 -10.56
N THR A 116 -1.03 8.25 -10.03
CA THR A 116 0.05 7.30 -9.75
C THR A 116 0.36 7.35 -8.27
N GLY A 117 0.36 6.20 -7.61
CA GLY A 117 0.66 6.12 -6.19
C GLY A 117 1.42 4.88 -5.79
N ASP A 118 2.01 4.96 -4.61
CA ASP A 118 2.71 3.89 -3.93
C ASP A 118 2.14 3.70 -2.52
N VAL A 119 2.10 2.45 -2.09
CA VAL A 119 1.73 2.06 -0.73
C VAL A 119 2.99 1.48 -0.09
N GLN A 120 3.44 2.12 0.98
CA GLN A 120 4.64 1.76 1.72
C GLN A 120 4.22 1.05 3.01
N GLY A 121 4.86 -0.06 3.34
CA GLY A 121 4.63 -0.80 4.59
C GLY A 121 5.95 -1.35 5.11
N ALA A 122 6.04 -1.57 6.41
CA ALA A 122 7.12 -2.38 6.94
C ALA A 122 6.80 -3.84 6.60
N VAL A 123 7.70 -4.52 5.88
CA VAL A 123 7.57 -5.96 5.64
C VAL A 123 8.50 -6.64 6.64
N PRO A 124 8.00 -7.55 7.50
CA PRO A 124 8.85 -8.28 8.42
C PRO A 124 9.95 -9.00 7.65
N GLU A 125 11.19 -8.86 8.09
CA GLU A 125 12.32 -9.52 7.44
C GLU A 125 12.04 -11.03 7.34
N PRO A 126 12.26 -11.68 6.18
CA PRO A 126 12.05 -13.10 6.05
C PRO A 126 12.87 -13.85 7.09
N GLY A 127 12.30 -14.89 7.71
CA GLY A 127 12.98 -15.74 8.71
C GLY A 127 14.32 -16.33 8.23
N SER A 128 14.66 -16.18 6.95
CA SER A 128 16.00 -16.35 6.39
C SER A 128 17.10 -15.62 7.18
N LEU A 129 16.87 -14.43 7.74
CA LEU A 129 17.88 -13.75 8.58
C LEU A 129 18.08 -14.45 9.93
N ALA A 130 17.00 -14.95 10.54
CA ALA A 130 17.09 -15.79 11.72
C ALA A 130 17.84 -17.10 11.43
N LEU A 131 17.56 -17.74 10.28
CA LEU A 131 18.26 -18.93 9.80
C LEU A 131 19.74 -18.67 9.51
N LEU A 132 20.07 -17.54 8.90
CA LEU A 132 21.46 -17.13 8.66
C LEU A 132 22.21 -16.93 9.98
N GLY A 133 21.59 -16.24 10.94
CA GLY A 133 22.13 -16.05 12.29
C GLY A 133 22.34 -17.37 13.03
N LEU A 134 21.36 -18.28 12.99
CA LEU A 134 21.47 -19.63 13.55
C LEU A 134 22.57 -20.44 12.85
N GLY A 135 22.71 -20.30 11.53
CA GLY A 135 23.76 -20.93 10.75
C GLY A 135 25.16 -20.51 11.23
N PHE A 136 25.38 -19.20 11.43
CA PHE A 136 26.64 -18.69 11.96
C PHE A 136 26.89 -19.10 13.42
N ALA A 137 25.86 -19.08 14.27
CA ALA A 137 25.97 -19.54 15.66
C ALA A 137 26.33 -21.04 15.73
N GLY A 138 25.72 -21.87 14.88
CA GLY A 138 26.05 -23.29 14.74
C GLY A 138 27.50 -23.50 14.29
N LEU A 139 27.96 -22.75 13.29
CA LEU A 139 29.34 -22.82 12.79
C LEU A 139 30.37 -22.41 13.86
N ALA A 140 30.08 -21.35 14.62
CA ALA A 140 30.91 -20.90 15.73
C ALA A 140 30.99 -21.95 16.86
N GLY A 141 29.88 -22.61 17.17
CA GLY A 141 29.82 -23.71 18.14
C GLY A 141 30.69 -24.90 17.73
N LEU A 142 30.65 -25.30 16.45
CA LEU A 142 31.49 -26.37 15.92
C LEU A 142 32.99 -26.02 15.98
N ARG A 143 33.35 -24.77 15.65
CA ARG A 143 34.75 -24.31 15.72
C ARG A 143 35.29 -24.31 17.14
N ARG A 144 34.50 -23.88 18.14
CA ARG A 144 34.91 -23.89 19.55
C ARG A 144 35.14 -25.31 20.08
N ARG A 145 34.29 -26.27 19.70
CA ARG A 145 34.47 -27.69 20.04
C ARG A 145 35.78 -28.27 19.49
N LYS A 146 36.19 -27.86 18.29
CA LYS A 146 37.44 -28.33 17.68
C LYS A 146 38.69 -27.71 18.31
N ALA A 147 38.60 -26.50 18.85
CA ALA A 147 39.72 -25.82 19.51
C ALA A 147 39.92 -26.21 20.99
N ALA A 148 38.94 -26.86 21.61
CA ALA A 148 39.00 -27.33 23.00
C ALA A 148 39.47 -28.80 23.14
N LYS A 149 39.87 -29.43 22.03
CA LYS A 149 40.56 -30.73 21.96
C LYS A 149 41.99 -30.50 21.48
#